data_AF-A0A843LLW6-F1
#
_entry.id   AF-A0A843LLW6-F1
#
_cell.length_a   1.000
_cell.length_b   1.000
_cell.length_c   1.000
_cell.angle_alpha   90.00
_cell.angle_beta   90.00
_cell.angle_gamma   90.00
#
_symmetry.space_group_name_H-M   'P 1'
#
loop_
_entity.id
_entity.type
_entity.pdbx_description
1 polymer ?
#
loop_
_entity_poly.entity_id
_entity_poly.type
_entity_poly.pdbx_seq_one_letter_code
_entity_poly.pdbx_strand_id
1 'polypeptide(L)'
;MNSFMGNSRDVYSFISSNSWISPEAIPYQYKGRSYSSRLGNYWAAVQMNDQDNDGICDSPHNIGPDVDDRPLIEPHDRYSIRG
;
A
#
# COMPACT_ATOMS: atom_id res chain seq x y z
N MET A 1 4.59 12.93 -13.70
CA MET A 1 3.42 12.03 -13.66
C MET A 1 2.75 12.31 -12.32
N ASN A 2 1.91 13.35 -12.16
CA ASN A 2 0.62 13.66 -12.82
C ASN A 2 -0.29 12.42 -12.87
N SER A 3 -1.55 12.40 -12.43
CA SER A 3 -2.41 13.42 -11.80
C SER A 3 -3.70 12.74 -11.30
N PHE A 4 -4.21 13.20 -10.15
CA PHE A 4 -5.62 13.41 -9.76
C PHE A 4 -6.71 12.45 -10.26
N MET A 5 -7.34 11.69 -9.35
CA MET A 5 -8.80 11.57 -9.28
C MET A 5 -9.26 11.36 -7.82
N GLY A 6 -9.65 12.46 -7.17
CA GLY A 6 -10.84 12.48 -6.31
C GLY A 6 -10.83 11.76 -4.97
N ASN A 7 -9.76 11.84 -4.17
CA ASN A 7 -9.91 11.53 -2.74
C ASN A 7 -9.90 12.81 -1.90
N SER A 8 -11.10 13.36 -1.78
CA SER A 8 -11.48 14.49 -0.93
C SER A 8 -11.50 14.08 0.55
N ARG A 9 -10.36 13.64 1.08
CA ARG A 9 -10.15 13.54 2.53
C ARG A 9 -8.69 13.85 2.82
N ASP A 10 -8.48 15.11 3.17
CA ASP A 10 -7.42 15.64 4.03
C ASP A 10 -6.59 14.57 4.76
N VAL A 11 -5.53 14.08 4.13
CA VAL A 11 -4.36 13.60 4.86
C VAL A 11 -3.40 14.78 4.87
N TYR A 12 -3.53 15.57 5.93
CA TYR A 12 -2.70 16.74 6.22
C TYR A 12 -1.21 16.35 6.17
N SER A 13 -0.51 16.98 5.23
CA SER A 13 0.93 17.02 5.02
C SER A 13 1.74 17.29 6.29
N PHE A 14 2.78 16.50 6.59
CA PHE A 14 4.13 17.00 6.99
C PHE A 14 5.18 15.90 7.18
N ILE A 15 5.87 15.46 6.11
CA ILE A 15 7.33 15.20 6.14
C ILE A 15 7.84 14.83 4.75
N SER A 16 8.86 15.56 4.35
CA SER A 16 9.67 15.41 3.15
C SER A 16 10.48 14.11 3.18
N SER A 17 9.80 12.99 3.00
CA SER A 17 10.36 11.69 2.64
C SER A 17 9.33 11.06 1.72
N ASN A 18 9.74 10.55 0.56
CA ASN A 18 8.86 9.80 -0.33
C ASN A 18 8.43 8.52 0.40
N SER A 19 7.47 8.62 1.31
CA SER A 19 6.97 7.47 2.05
C SER A 19 6.07 6.71 1.10
N TRP A 20 6.64 5.68 0.46
CA TRP A 20 5.92 4.72 -0.38
C TRP A 20 4.89 3.90 0.40
N ILE A 21 4.82 4.09 1.72
CA ILE A 21 3.89 3.46 2.66
C ILE A 21 3.05 4.49 3.42
N SER A 22 1.85 4.09 3.81
CA SER A 22 0.97 4.88 4.67
C SER A 22 1.59 5.09 6.07
N PRO A 23 1.48 6.29 6.67
CA PRO A 23 2.06 6.56 7.99
C PRO A 23 1.36 5.78 9.13
N GLU A 24 0.07 5.49 8.95
CA GLU A 24 -0.77 4.76 9.89
C GLU A 24 -1.32 3.48 9.26
N ALA A 25 -1.68 2.51 10.12
CA ALA A 25 -2.32 1.29 9.66
C ALA A 25 -3.76 1.60 9.22
N ILE A 26 -4.10 1.19 8.00
CA ILE A 26 -5.40 1.40 7.40
C ILE A 26 -6.16 0.07 7.46
N PRO A 27 -7.41 0.05 7.95
CA PRO A 27 -8.26 -1.12 7.85
C PRO A 27 -8.70 -1.34 6.40
N TYR A 28 -8.45 -2.52 5.87
CA TYR A 28 -8.79 -2.90 4.50
C TYR A 28 -9.40 -4.29 4.46
N GLN A 29 -10.12 -4.58 3.38
CA GLN A 29 -10.67 -5.90 3.14
C GLN A 29 -10.07 -6.50 1.87
N TYR A 30 -9.47 -7.68 2.01
CA TYR A 30 -8.83 -8.42 0.93
C TYR A 30 -9.42 -9.84 0.90
N LYS A 31 -9.87 -10.28 -0.29
CA LYS A 31 -10.54 -11.59 -0.48
C LYS A 31 -11.67 -11.87 0.53
N GLY A 32 -12.41 -10.85 0.93
CA GLY A 32 -13.52 -10.95 1.89
C GLY A 32 -13.11 -11.05 3.37
N ARG A 33 -11.80 -10.97 3.67
CA ARG A 33 -11.27 -10.91 5.04
C ARG A 33 -10.82 -9.49 5.36
N SER A 34 -11.06 -9.07 6.60
CA SER A 34 -10.66 -7.75 7.08
C SER A 34 -9.29 -7.82 7.73
N TYR A 35 -8.41 -6.91 7.34
CA TYR A 35 -7.05 -6.76 7.82
C TYR A 35 -6.81 -5.30 8.21
N SER A 36 -5.73 -5.06 8.96
CA SER A 36 -5.29 -3.71 9.31
C SER A 36 -3.77 -3.66 9.23
N SER A 37 -3.26 -2.89 8.28
CA SER A 37 -1.82 -2.75 8.07
C SER A 37 -1.52 -1.46 7.34
N ARG A 38 -0.24 -1.09 7.29
CA ARG A 38 0.21 0.04 6.48
C ARG A 38 0.24 -0.41 5.03
N LEU A 39 -0.52 0.28 4.16
CA LEU A 39 -0.57 -0.03 2.74
C LEU A 39 0.53 0.75 2.00
N GLY A 40 1.28 0.05 1.15
CA GLY A 40 2.26 0.63 0.23
C GLY A 40 1.75 0.68 -1.21
N ASN A 41 2.66 0.52 -2.19
CA ASN A 41 2.34 0.60 -3.61
C ASN A 41 2.26 -0.79 -4.27
N TYR A 42 1.49 -0.89 -5.36
CA TYR A 42 1.42 -2.09 -6.18
C TYR A 42 2.55 -2.10 -7.23
N TRP A 43 3.31 -3.18 -7.29
CA TRP A 43 4.44 -3.34 -8.21
C TRP A 43 4.26 -4.56 -9.13
N ALA A 44 3.77 -4.33 -10.34
CA ALA A 44 3.51 -5.40 -11.31
C ALA A 44 4.76 -6.21 -11.73
N ALA A 45 5.96 -5.65 -11.54
CA ALA A 45 7.22 -6.23 -12.00
C ALA A 45 7.91 -7.13 -10.96
N VAL A 46 7.36 -7.29 -9.76
CA VAL A 46 8.03 -7.95 -8.63
C VAL A 46 7.32 -9.26 -8.32
N GLN A 47 8.08 -10.34 -8.18
CA GLN A 47 7.55 -11.57 -7.59
C GLN A 47 7.22 -11.27 -6.12
N MET A 48 5.94 -11.08 -5.84
CA MET A 48 5.46 -10.75 -4.52
C MET A 48 5.11 -12.03 -3.77
N ASN A 49 5.72 -12.21 -2.60
CA ASN A 49 5.47 -13.34 -1.72
C ASN A 49 4.63 -12.87 -0.56
N ASP A 50 3.45 -13.46 -0.43
CA ASP A 50 2.46 -13.19 0.61
C ASP A 50 2.24 -14.50 1.37
N GLN A 51 2.96 -14.70 2.48
CA GLN A 51 2.88 -15.92 3.29
C GLN A 51 1.61 -15.96 4.14
N ASP A 52 1.14 -14.80 4.62
CA ASP A 52 -0.03 -14.71 5.49
C ASP A 52 -1.36 -14.58 4.71
N ASN A 53 -1.28 -14.43 3.40
CA ASN A 53 -2.40 -14.20 2.49
C ASN A 53 -3.22 -12.96 2.88
N ASP A 54 -2.58 -11.93 3.44
CA ASP A 54 -3.23 -10.67 3.78
C ASP A 54 -3.33 -9.73 2.56
N GLY A 55 -2.61 -10.02 1.48
CA GLY A 55 -2.56 -9.20 0.28
C GLY A 55 -1.41 -8.19 0.28
N ILE A 56 -0.50 -8.26 1.24
CA ILE A 56 0.69 -7.44 1.31
C ILE A 56 1.88 -8.38 1.15
N CYS A 57 2.87 -7.92 0.39
CA CYS A 57 4.11 -8.66 0.23
C CYS A 57 4.93 -8.54 1.52
N ASP A 58 5.35 -9.68 2.07
CA ASP A 58 6.21 -9.73 3.26
C ASP A 58 7.63 -9.23 2.98
N SER A 59 8.03 -9.24 1.70
CA SER A 59 9.34 -8.79 1.25
C SER A 59 9.32 -7.31 0.87
N PRO A 60 10.24 -6.49 1.40
CA PRO A 60 10.37 -5.10 1.01
C PRO A 60 10.85 -4.98 -0.44
N HIS A 61 10.38 -3.94 -1.14
CA HIS A 61 10.79 -3.62 -2.49
C HIS A 61 11.71 -2.38 -2.50
N ASN A 62 12.94 -2.56 -2.96
CA ASN A 62 13.90 -1.46 -3.07
C ASN A 62 13.62 -0.60 -4.30
N ILE A 63 13.39 0.69 -4.09
CA ILE A 63 13.12 1.71 -5.10
C ILE A 63 14.32 2.66 -5.16
N GLY A 64 15.47 2.13 -5.58
CA GLY A 64 16.72 2.88 -5.61
C GLY A 64 17.20 3.25 -4.20
N PRO A 65 17.20 4.54 -3.79
CA PRO A 65 17.57 4.96 -2.44
C PRO A 65 16.46 4.76 -1.39
N ASP A 66 15.21 4.57 -1.81
CA ASP A 66 14.06 4.35 -0.93
C ASP A 66 13.66 2.87 -0.92
N VAL A 67 12.84 2.48 0.05
CA VAL A 67 12.27 1.14 0.16
C VAL A 67 10.76 1.22 0.43
N ASP A 68 10.00 0.39 -0.27
CA ASP A 68 8.61 0.11 0.05
C ASP A 68 8.55 -1.17 0.90
N ASP A 69 8.36 -1.01 2.21
CA ASP A 69 8.30 -2.12 3.17
C ASP A 69 6.98 -2.91 3.13
N ARG A 70 5.97 -2.40 2.41
CA ARG A 70 4.62 -2.98 2.37
C ARG A 70 4.03 -2.95 0.94
N PRO A 71 4.72 -3.55 -0.06
CA PRO A 71 4.22 -3.55 -1.41
C PRO A 71 2.95 -4.40 -1.54
N LEU A 72 1.95 -3.94 -2.29
CA LEU A 72 0.69 -4.65 -2.49
C LEU A 72 0.86 -5.73 -3.55
N ILE A 73 0.38 -6.96 -3.29
CA ILE A 73 0.51 -8.09 -4.24
C ILE A 73 -0.45 -8.02 -5.42
N GLU A 74 -1.57 -7.33 -5.23
CA GLU A 74 -2.60 -7.11 -6.24
C GLU A 74 -2.85 -5.59 -6.40
N PRO A 75 -3.44 -5.15 -7.51
CA PRO A 75 -3.87 -3.76 -7.66
C PRO A 75 -4.91 -3.38 -6.60
N HIS A 76 -4.97 -2.08 -6.29
CA HIS A 76 -5.88 -1.51 -5.29
C HIS A 76 -7.35 -1.91 -5.46
N ASP A 77 -7.80 -2.25 -6.68
CA ASP A 77 -9.15 -2.78 -6.95
C ASP A 77 -9.50 -4.04 -6.16
N ARG A 78 -8.50 -4.79 -5.67
CA ARG A 78 -8.70 -5.99 -4.84
C ARG A 78 -8.81 -5.69 -3.35
N TYR A 79 -8.59 -4.44 -2.96
CA TYR A 79 -8.59 -3.98 -1.57
C TYR A 79 -9.73 -3.00 -1.37
N SER A 80 -10.72 -3.39 -0.57
CA SER A 80 -11.77 -2.47 -0.16
C SER A 80 -11.33 -1.78 1.13
N ILE A 81 -10.79 -0.57 1.01
CA ILE A 81 -10.46 0.28 2.16
C ILE A 81 -11.77 0.74 2.81
N ARG A 82 -11.92 0.50 4.12
CA ARG A 82 -13.07 0.98 4.90
C ARG A 82 -12.61 2.19 5.73
N GLY A 83 -13.01 3.39 5.30
CA GLY A 83 -12.72 4.65 6.00
C GLY A 83 -13.88 5.19 6.83
#